data_AF-A0A5C5ZIC4-F1
#
_entry.id   AF-A0A5C5ZIC4-F1
#
_cell.length_a   1.000
_cell.length_b   1.000
_cell.length_c   1.000
_cell.angle_alpha   90.00
_cell.angle_beta   90.00
_cell.angle_gamma   90.00
#
_symmetry.space_group_name_H-M   'P 1'
#
loop_
_entity.id
_entity.type
_entity.pdbx_description
1 polymer ?
#
loop_
_entity_poly.entity_id
_entity_poly.type
_entity_poly.pdbx_seq_one_letter_code
_entity_poly.pdbx_strand_id
1 'polypeptide(L)'
;MSDNPYLAPEQSKAAAAPIVEQSEEETLRRQMIGRETNIRTMAILIYISSVIYMLIGVVIVLYGLAIFTGVAQPKEDPSGVFGLLLFGGVGALAFAFGYWQWKGAEDLRRLSRTGCAAGTVWSALNLINFPVGTVLGVAMLVFMFDRKGNFVLSPEYRDIIDKTPHIRNRWSLLTKIAIGLLVTVVVIVIAAMLLVLLVEGPSGFEK
;
A
#
# COMPACT_ATOMS: atom_id res chain seq x y z
N MET A 1 -37.75 60.45 -15.78
CA MET A 1 -36.86 59.27 -15.86
C MET A 1 -36.48 58.92 -14.44
N SER A 2 -37.01 57.83 -13.89
CA SER A 2 -36.78 57.44 -12.51
C SER A 2 -35.47 56.65 -12.42
N ASP A 3 -34.45 57.24 -11.80
CA ASP A 3 -33.25 56.53 -11.38
C ASP A 3 -33.67 55.41 -10.43
N ASN A 4 -33.49 54.16 -10.85
CA ASN A 4 -33.82 53.00 -10.04
C ASN A 4 -32.65 52.73 -9.06
N PRO A 5 -32.81 52.99 -7.75
CA PRO A 5 -31.75 52.84 -6.76
C PRO A 5 -31.38 51.38 -6.47
N TYR A 6 -32.11 50.42 -7.06
CA TYR A 6 -31.83 48.98 -6.99
C TYR A 6 -31.17 48.43 -8.25
N LEU A 7 -30.75 49.27 -9.21
CA LEU A 7 -29.79 48.82 -10.21
C LEU A 7 -28.53 48.39 -9.45
N ALA A 8 -28.27 47.09 -9.42
CA ALA A 8 -26.99 46.58 -8.98
C ALA A 8 -25.92 47.41 -9.68
N PRO A 9 -24.88 47.89 -8.97
CA PRO A 9 -23.76 48.52 -9.64
C PRO A 9 -23.41 47.62 -10.81
N GLU A 10 -23.07 48.19 -11.97
CA GLU A 10 -22.23 47.47 -12.92
C GLU A 10 -20.90 47.22 -12.18
N GLN A 11 -20.92 46.29 -11.21
CA GLN A 11 -19.80 45.52 -10.77
C GLN A 11 -19.31 44.99 -12.08
N SER A 12 -18.28 45.67 -12.58
CA SER A 12 -17.25 45.14 -13.42
C SER A 12 -17.82 44.07 -14.35
N LYS A 13 -17.80 44.33 -15.66
CA LYS A 13 -17.20 43.33 -16.53
C LYS A 13 -15.86 42.94 -15.88
N ALA A 14 -15.90 42.10 -14.85
CA ALA A 14 -14.81 41.46 -14.19
C ALA A 14 -14.29 40.66 -15.36
N ALA A 15 -13.25 41.24 -15.97
CA ALA A 15 -12.71 40.87 -17.26
C ALA A 15 -12.93 39.38 -17.39
N ALA A 16 -13.91 38.98 -18.21
CA ALA A 16 -14.41 37.61 -18.24
C ALA A 16 -13.17 36.75 -18.22
N ALA A 17 -12.92 36.09 -17.08
CA ALA A 17 -11.62 35.47 -16.86
C ALA A 17 -11.38 34.65 -18.11
N PRO A 18 -10.24 34.84 -18.82
CA PRO A 18 -10.06 34.22 -20.12
C PRO A 18 -10.49 32.78 -19.94
N ILE A 19 -11.46 32.33 -20.74
CA ILE A 19 -11.88 30.95 -20.74
C ILE A 19 -10.62 30.23 -21.20
N VAL A 20 -9.77 29.85 -20.24
CA VAL A 20 -8.61 29.03 -20.49
C VAL A 20 -9.26 27.74 -20.94
N GLU A 21 -9.30 27.56 -22.25
CA GLU A 21 -9.79 26.36 -22.89
C GLU A 21 -9.01 25.22 -22.25
N GLN A 22 -9.65 24.54 -21.29
CA GLN A 22 -9.00 23.48 -20.55
C GLN A 22 -8.67 22.44 -21.59
N SER A 23 -7.38 22.13 -21.73
CA SER A 23 -6.93 21.09 -22.62
C SER A 23 -7.76 19.82 -22.38
N GLU A 24 -8.16 19.14 -23.45
CA GLU A 24 -8.92 17.88 -23.36
C GLU A 24 -8.24 16.88 -22.41
N GLU A 25 -6.90 16.89 -22.39
CA GLU A 25 -6.05 16.09 -21.50
C GLU A 25 -6.26 16.43 -20.02
N GLU A 26 -6.43 17.72 -19.67
CA GLU A 26 -6.70 18.14 -18.30
C GLU A 26 -8.08 17.68 -17.84
N THR A 27 -9.08 17.84 -18.71
CA THR A 27 -10.45 17.39 -18.43
C THR A 27 -10.49 15.88 -18.23
N LEU A 28 -9.82 15.13 -19.11
CA LEU A 28 -9.72 13.68 -19.02
C LEU A 28 -9.01 13.24 -17.74
N ARG A 29 -7.90 13.89 -17.36
CA ARG A 29 -7.19 13.58 -16.11
C ARG A 29 -8.05 13.88 -14.88
N ARG A 30 -8.76 15.02 -14.84
CA ARG A 30 -9.66 15.36 -13.72
C ARG A 30 -10.76 14.31 -13.53
N GLN A 31 -11.28 13.73 -14.62
CA GLN A 31 -12.27 12.66 -14.55
C GLN A 31 -11.70 11.33 -14.02
N MET A 32 -10.41 11.06 -14.27
CA MET A 32 -9.74 9.81 -13.91
C MET A 32 -8.94 9.86 -12.60
N ILE A 33 -8.71 11.06 -12.04
CA ILE A 33 -7.87 11.26 -10.85
C ILE A 33 -8.31 10.47 -9.63
N GLY A 34 -9.62 10.25 -9.46
CA GLY A 34 -10.16 9.43 -8.38
C GLY A 34 -9.74 7.96 -8.52
N ARG A 35 -9.76 7.43 -9.74
CA ARG A 35 -9.33 6.06 -10.03
C ARG A 35 -7.82 5.91 -9.85
N GLU A 36 -7.05 6.85 -10.36
CA GLU A 36 -5.60 6.93 -10.12
C GLU A 36 -5.27 6.92 -8.63
N THR A 37 -5.96 7.75 -7.84
CA THR A 37 -5.72 7.82 -6.39
C THR A 37 -6.06 6.50 -5.72
N ASN A 38 -7.20 5.90 -6.03
CA ASN A 38 -7.62 4.64 -5.43
C ASN A 38 -6.61 3.51 -5.71
N ILE A 39 -6.11 3.38 -6.94
CA ILE A 39 -5.08 2.40 -7.29
C ILE A 39 -3.78 2.69 -6.53
N ARG A 40 -3.33 3.95 -6.47
CA ARG A 40 -2.13 4.33 -5.72
C ARG A 40 -2.27 4.05 -4.23
N THR A 41 -3.43 4.32 -3.63
CA THR A 41 -3.72 4.01 -2.21
C THR A 41 -3.66 2.52 -1.94
N MET A 42 -4.24 1.69 -2.80
CA MET A 42 -4.13 0.23 -2.65
C MET A 42 -2.69 -0.25 -2.81
N ALA A 43 -1.92 0.33 -3.74
CA ALA A 43 -0.50 0.02 -3.88
C ALA A 43 0.31 0.38 -2.62
N ILE A 44 -0.08 1.43 -1.88
CA ILE A 44 0.53 1.75 -0.58
C ILE A 44 0.19 0.69 0.48
N LEU A 45 -1.03 0.16 0.49
CA LEU A 45 -1.38 -0.95 1.39
C LEU A 45 -0.55 -2.20 1.10
N ILE A 46 -0.36 -2.55 -0.18
CA ILE A 46 0.52 -3.65 -0.60
C ILE A 46 1.97 -3.36 -0.18
N TYR A 47 2.42 -2.12 -0.30
CA TYR A 47 3.75 -1.71 0.13
C TYR A 47 3.95 -1.83 1.66
N ILE A 48 2.91 -1.54 2.46
CA ILE A 48 2.99 -1.73 3.91
C ILE A 48 3.00 -3.22 4.24
N SER A 49 2.15 -4.02 3.61
CA SER A 49 2.15 -5.47 3.84
C SER A 49 3.47 -6.12 3.43
N SER A 50 4.10 -5.66 2.36
CA SER A 50 5.39 -6.17 1.91
C SER A 50 6.50 -5.94 2.94
N VAL A 51 6.55 -4.73 3.53
CA VAL A 51 7.46 -4.42 4.65
C VAL A 51 7.23 -5.37 5.81
N ILE A 52 5.98 -5.59 6.19
CA ILE A 52 5.61 -6.49 7.30
C ILE A 52 6.09 -7.93 6.99
N TYR A 53 5.81 -8.45 5.80
CA TYR A 53 6.26 -9.80 5.40
C TYR A 53 7.78 -9.94 5.40
N MET A 54 8.52 -8.92 4.96
CA MET A 54 9.98 -8.92 5.04
C MET A 54 10.46 -8.95 6.49
N LEU A 55 9.90 -8.11 7.38
CA LEU A 55 10.29 -8.08 8.79
C LEU A 55 9.97 -9.40 9.49
N ILE A 56 8.79 -9.97 9.25
CA ILE A 56 8.41 -11.30 9.74
C ILE A 56 9.41 -12.35 9.23
N GLY A 57 9.74 -12.32 7.95
CA GLY A 57 10.72 -13.24 7.36
C GLY A 57 12.08 -13.17 8.04
N VAL A 58 12.59 -11.96 8.31
CA VAL A 58 13.84 -11.75 9.05
C VAL A 58 13.75 -12.33 10.47
N VAL A 59 12.67 -12.05 11.21
CA VAL A 59 12.49 -12.56 12.58
C VAL A 59 12.45 -14.08 12.61
N ILE A 60 11.73 -14.73 11.68
CA ILE A 60 11.66 -16.19 11.59
C ILE A 60 13.02 -16.79 11.24
N VAL A 61 13.79 -16.17 10.33
CA VAL A 61 15.16 -16.61 10.00
C VAL A 61 16.08 -16.52 11.22
N LEU A 62 16.05 -15.40 11.95
CA LEU A 62 16.84 -15.22 13.17
C LEU A 62 16.45 -16.23 14.25
N TYR A 63 15.16 -16.54 14.37
CA TYR A 63 14.69 -17.58 15.28
C TYR A 63 15.19 -18.98 14.89
N GLY A 64 15.12 -19.33 13.60
CA GLY A 64 15.69 -20.58 13.09
C GLY A 64 17.20 -20.69 13.33
N LEU A 65 17.92 -19.57 13.18
CA LEU A 65 19.35 -19.50 13.50
C LEU A 65 19.62 -19.66 15.00
N ALA A 66 18.80 -19.06 15.87
CA ALA A 66 18.93 -19.22 17.32
C ALA A 66 18.70 -20.66 17.77
N ILE A 67 17.75 -21.37 17.15
CA ILE A 67 17.54 -22.82 17.39
C ILE A 67 18.78 -23.60 16.94
N PHE A 68 19.31 -23.30 15.75
CA PHE A 68 20.48 -23.99 15.21
C PHE A 68 21.72 -23.85 16.08
N THR A 69 21.97 -22.67 16.64
CA THR A 69 23.13 -22.39 17.50
C THR A 69 22.92 -22.83 18.95
N GLY A 70 21.75 -23.36 19.29
CA GLY A 70 21.39 -23.78 20.65
C GLY A 70 21.08 -22.62 21.61
N VAL A 71 21.01 -21.38 21.10
CA VAL A 71 20.60 -20.19 21.87
C VAL A 71 19.12 -20.27 22.25
N ALA A 72 18.29 -20.84 21.37
CA ALA A 72 16.89 -21.13 21.63
C ALA A 72 16.68 -22.65 21.68
N GLN A 73 16.01 -23.15 22.72
CA GLN A 73 15.69 -24.56 22.89
C GLN A 73 14.16 -24.72 22.84
N PRO A 74 13.59 -25.14 21.69
CA PRO A 74 12.15 -25.42 21.62
C PRO A 74 11.79 -26.53 22.61
N LYS A 75 10.55 -26.50 23.13
CA LYS A 75 10.05 -27.48 24.12
C LYS A 75 9.89 -28.88 23.53
N GLU A 76 9.59 -28.94 22.24
CA GLU A 76 9.69 -30.17 21.47
C GLU A 76 11.09 -30.22 20.87
N ASP A 77 11.60 -31.42 20.58
CA ASP A 77 13.01 -31.67 20.26
C ASP A 77 13.21 -31.89 18.73
N PRO A 78 12.92 -30.91 17.84
CA PRO A 78 13.46 -30.96 16.51
C PRO A 78 14.96 -30.73 16.61
N SER A 79 15.74 -31.60 15.98
CA SER A 79 17.18 -31.36 15.84
C SER A 79 17.44 -29.94 15.35
N GLY A 80 18.48 -29.27 15.86
CA GLY A 80 18.77 -27.87 15.52
C GLY A 80 18.86 -27.61 14.01
N VAL A 81 19.29 -28.62 13.25
CA VAL A 81 19.30 -28.62 11.77
C VAL A 81 17.89 -28.58 11.18
N PHE A 82 16.96 -29.39 11.71
CA PHE A 82 15.56 -29.36 11.28
C PHE A 82 14.91 -28.00 11.59
N GLY A 83 15.17 -27.44 12.78
CA GLY A 83 14.71 -26.10 13.14
C GLY A 83 15.21 -25.03 12.17
N LEU A 84 16.50 -25.06 11.81
CA LEU A 84 17.07 -24.14 10.83
C LEU A 84 16.40 -24.27 9.45
N LEU A 85 16.24 -25.49 8.95
CA LEU A 85 15.66 -25.72 7.63
C LEU A 85 14.20 -25.30 7.57
N LEU A 86 13.41 -25.65 8.60
CA LEU A 86 12.01 -25.31 8.67
C LEU A 86 11.81 -23.80 8.83
N PHE A 87 12.30 -23.22 9.92
CA PHE A 87 12.08 -21.80 10.20
C PHE A 87 12.89 -20.92 9.27
N GLY A 88 14.17 -21.22 9.04
CA GLY A 88 14.99 -20.48 8.09
C GLY A 88 14.43 -20.53 6.66
N GLY A 89 13.95 -21.69 6.21
CA GLY A 89 13.29 -21.83 4.91
C GLY A 89 11.99 -21.03 4.81
N VAL A 90 11.09 -21.18 5.79
CA VAL A 90 9.82 -20.43 5.83
C VAL A 90 10.06 -18.91 5.91
N GLY A 91 11.00 -18.48 6.73
CA GLY A 91 11.34 -17.06 6.87
C GLY A 91 11.97 -16.49 5.60
N ALA A 92 12.85 -17.24 4.92
CA ALA A 92 13.40 -16.85 3.63
C ALA A 92 12.32 -16.72 2.55
N LEU A 93 11.36 -17.65 2.50
CA LEU A 93 10.21 -17.58 1.59
C LEU A 93 9.31 -16.38 1.89
N ALA A 94 9.01 -16.11 3.16
CA ALA A 94 8.24 -14.94 3.57
C ALA A 94 8.95 -13.63 3.19
N PHE A 95 10.27 -13.56 3.37
CA PHE A 95 11.07 -12.41 2.96
C PHE A 95 11.06 -12.22 1.44
N ALA A 96 11.30 -13.28 0.67
CA ALA A 96 11.29 -13.24 -0.78
C ALA A 96 9.92 -12.82 -1.33
N PHE A 97 8.84 -13.31 -0.72
CA PHE A 97 7.47 -12.93 -1.06
C PHE A 97 7.20 -11.45 -0.74
N GLY A 98 7.64 -10.97 0.43
CA GLY A 98 7.60 -9.55 0.78
C GLY A 98 8.37 -8.69 -0.23
N TYR A 99 9.59 -9.08 -0.60
CA TYR A 99 10.38 -8.34 -1.59
C TYR A 99 9.69 -8.30 -2.97
N TRP A 100 9.12 -9.41 -3.42
CA TRP A 100 8.34 -9.47 -4.66
C TRP A 100 7.12 -8.53 -4.61
N GLN A 101 6.36 -8.55 -3.51
CA GLN A 101 5.24 -7.62 -3.31
C GLN A 101 5.69 -6.16 -3.30
N TRP A 102 6.83 -5.85 -2.68
CA TRP A 102 7.37 -4.49 -2.68
C TRP A 102 7.61 -3.99 -4.11
N LYS A 103 8.28 -4.79 -4.95
CA LYS A 103 8.53 -4.43 -6.35
C LYS A 103 7.23 -4.27 -7.13
N GLY A 104 6.29 -5.19 -6.94
CA GLY A 104 4.95 -5.09 -7.53
C GLY A 104 4.19 -3.83 -7.10
N ALA A 105 4.27 -3.45 -5.83
CA ALA A 105 3.66 -2.23 -5.30
C ALA A 105 4.30 -0.96 -5.87
N GLU A 106 5.63 -0.95 -6.01
CA GLU A 106 6.36 0.16 -6.64
C GLU A 106 5.91 0.37 -8.08
N ASP A 107 5.83 -0.71 -8.85
CA ASP A 107 5.36 -0.72 -10.23
C ASP A 107 3.89 -0.27 -10.34
N LEU A 108 3.05 -0.73 -9.41
CA LEU A 108 1.64 -0.35 -9.37
C LEU A 108 1.42 1.12 -8.98
N ARG A 109 2.28 1.68 -8.11
CA ARG A 109 2.29 3.13 -7.81
C ARG A 109 2.67 3.99 -9.01
N ARG A 110 3.43 3.41 -9.95
CA ARG A 110 3.75 4.00 -11.26
C ARG A 110 2.66 3.73 -12.31
N LEU A 111 1.54 3.11 -11.92
CA LEU A 111 0.42 2.75 -12.78
C LEU A 111 0.83 1.86 -13.96
N SER A 112 1.78 0.95 -13.72
CA SER A 112 2.25 0.03 -14.75
C SER A 112 1.40 -1.25 -14.80
N ARG A 113 1.34 -1.85 -15.99
CA ARG A 113 0.64 -3.13 -16.20
C ARG A 113 1.36 -4.32 -15.54
N THR A 114 2.66 -4.21 -15.31
CA THR A 114 3.43 -5.22 -14.55
C THR A 114 3.01 -5.23 -13.07
N GLY A 115 2.82 -4.05 -12.47
CA GLY A 115 2.32 -3.93 -11.10
C GLY A 115 0.90 -4.51 -10.91
N CYS A 116 0.12 -4.58 -12.00
CA CYS A 116 -1.20 -5.19 -11.99
C CYS A 116 -1.16 -6.69 -11.63
N ALA A 117 -0.12 -7.42 -12.04
CA ALA A 117 0.00 -8.84 -11.67
C ALA A 117 0.16 -9.00 -10.14
N ALA A 118 1.01 -8.18 -9.51
CA ALA A 118 1.19 -8.19 -8.07
C ALA A 118 -0.07 -7.77 -7.32
N GLY A 119 -0.76 -6.72 -7.79
CA GLY A 119 -2.06 -6.31 -7.23
C GLY A 119 -3.11 -7.40 -7.31
N THR A 120 -3.13 -8.18 -8.40
CA THR A 120 -4.09 -9.28 -8.60
C THR A 120 -3.82 -10.43 -7.63
N VAL A 121 -2.57 -10.88 -7.52
CA VAL A 121 -2.19 -11.95 -6.58
C VAL A 121 -2.48 -11.53 -5.15
N TRP A 122 -2.10 -10.31 -4.77
CA TRP A 122 -2.37 -9.78 -3.43
C TRP A 122 -3.88 -9.73 -3.15
N SER A 123 -4.69 -9.31 -4.13
CA SER A 123 -6.15 -9.26 -3.99
C SER A 123 -6.74 -10.66 -3.84
N ALA A 124 -6.28 -11.62 -4.64
CA ALA A 124 -6.73 -13.01 -4.57
C ALA A 124 -6.43 -13.64 -3.20
N LEU A 125 -5.25 -13.39 -2.63
CA LEU A 125 -4.90 -13.84 -1.28
C LEU A 125 -5.80 -13.19 -0.22
N ASN A 126 -6.12 -11.91 -0.38
CA ASN A 126 -7.00 -11.21 0.54
C ASN A 126 -8.46 -11.69 0.48
N LEU A 127 -8.92 -12.29 -0.62
CA LEU A 127 -10.27 -12.87 -0.69
C LEU A 127 -10.50 -13.95 0.36
N ILE A 128 -9.44 -14.66 0.77
CA ILE A 128 -9.48 -15.72 1.80
C ILE A 128 -9.70 -15.12 3.20
N ASN A 129 -9.28 -13.87 3.42
CA ASN A 129 -9.34 -13.19 4.72
C ASN A 129 -10.69 -12.49 4.92
N PHE A 130 -11.77 -13.27 5.10
CA PHE A 130 -13.12 -12.73 5.30
C PHE A 130 -13.31 -12.07 6.68
N PRO A 131 -14.04 -10.94 6.81
CA PRO A 131 -14.72 -10.18 5.74
C PRO A 131 -13.88 -9.05 5.13
N VAL A 132 -12.92 -8.52 5.89
CA VAL A 132 -12.20 -7.28 5.53
C VAL A 132 -11.33 -7.46 4.29
N GLY A 133 -10.57 -8.56 4.23
CA GLY A 133 -9.73 -8.88 3.07
C GLY A 133 -10.56 -9.12 1.82
N THR A 134 -11.75 -9.73 1.94
CA THR A 134 -12.64 -9.92 0.78
C THR A 134 -13.08 -8.58 0.20
N VAL A 135 -13.49 -7.61 1.03
CA VAL A 135 -13.88 -6.27 0.57
C VAL A 135 -12.71 -5.56 -0.12
N LEU A 136 -11.52 -5.59 0.49
CA LEU A 136 -10.32 -4.96 -0.09
C LEU A 136 -9.87 -5.63 -1.39
N GLY A 137 -9.87 -6.97 -1.42
CA GLY A 137 -9.50 -7.76 -2.59
C GLY A 137 -10.45 -7.52 -3.76
N VAL A 138 -11.77 -7.59 -3.53
CA VAL A 138 -12.77 -7.27 -4.56
C VAL A 138 -12.64 -5.83 -5.03
N ALA A 139 -12.51 -4.86 -4.12
CA ALA A 139 -12.36 -3.45 -4.48
C ALA A 139 -11.14 -3.23 -5.37
N MET A 140 -9.99 -3.81 -5.02
CA MET A 140 -8.76 -3.68 -5.78
C MET A 140 -8.88 -4.30 -7.19
N LEU A 141 -9.46 -5.51 -7.30
CA LEU A 141 -9.73 -6.13 -8.60
C LEU A 141 -10.65 -5.25 -9.46
N VAL A 142 -11.75 -4.74 -8.89
CA VAL A 142 -12.66 -3.83 -9.61
C VAL A 142 -11.92 -2.56 -10.05
N PHE A 143 -11.04 -2.02 -9.22
CA PHE A 143 -10.30 -0.79 -9.52
C PHE A 143 -9.31 -0.98 -10.66
N MET A 144 -8.73 -2.15 -10.81
CA MET A 144 -7.73 -2.45 -11.84
C MET A 144 -8.37 -2.92 -13.16
N PHE A 145 -9.43 -3.72 -13.08
CA PHE A 145 -10.00 -4.43 -14.23
C PHE A 145 -11.26 -3.77 -14.84
N ASP A 146 -11.84 -2.76 -14.20
CA ASP A 146 -12.87 -1.93 -14.83
C ASP A 146 -12.29 -1.09 -15.99
N ARG A 147 -13.13 -0.63 -16.93
CA ARG A 147 -12.75 0.19 -18.10
C ARG A 147 -11.88 1.38 -17.71
N LYS A 148 -12.24 2.08 -16.64
CA LYS A 148 -11.47 3.23 -16.13
C LYS A 148 -10.12 2.81 -15.56
N GLY A 149 -10.05 1.67 -14.87
CA GLY A 149 -8.82 1.14 -14.30
C GLY A 149 -7.82 0.74 -15.37
N ASN A 150 -8.30 -0.02 -16.37
CA ASN A 150 -7.49 -0.49 -17.48
C ASN A 150 -6.94 0.68 -18.31
N PHE A 151 -7.74 1.74 -18.50
CA PHE A 151 -7.28 2.97 -19.14
C PHE A 151 -6.20 3.69 -18.32
N VAL A 152 -6.39 3.85 -17.00
CA VAL A 152 -5.39 4.50 -16.13
C VAL A 152 -4.06 3.73 -16.07
N LEU A 153 -4.08 2.41 -16.30
CA LEU A 153 -2.89 1.56 -16.36
C LEU A 153 -2.24 1.50 -17.76
N SER A 154 -2.84 2.15 -18.77
CA SER A 154 -2.31 2.16 -20.13
C SER A 154 -1.07 3.07 -20.26
N PRO A 155 -0.19 2.83 -21.24
CA PRO A 155 0.91 3.74 -21.56
C PRO A 155 0.41 5.13 -21.98
N GLU A 156 -0.67 5.20 -22.77
CA GLU A 156 -1.27 6.45 -23.27
C GLU A 156 -1.68 7.39 -22.13
N TYR A 157 -2.22 6.85 -21.05
CA TYR A 157 -2.59 7.66 -19.88
C TYR A 157 -1.37 8.21 -19.14
N ARG A 158 -0.20 7.56 -19.23
CA ARG A 158 1.04 8.11 -18.63
C ARG A 158 1.50 9.35 -19.37
N ASP A 159 1.34 9.40 -20.69
CA ASP A 159 1.66 10.59 -21.48
C ASP A 159 0.79 11.79 -21.04
N ILE A 160 -0.49 11.54 -20.72
CA ILE A 160 -1.39 12.54 -20.15
C ILE A 160 -0.88 13.01 -18.78
N ILE A 161 -0.41 12.08 -17.92
CA ILE A 161 0.14 12.41 -16.61
C ILE A 161 1.36 13.35 -16.72
N ASP A 162 2.23 13.06 -17.68
CA ASP A 162 3.48 13.82 -17.91
C ASP A 162 3.21 15.22 -18.45
N LYS A 163 2.17 15.39 -19.28
CA LYS A 163 1.73 16.68 -19.82
C LYS A 163 0.98 17.56 -18.81
N THR A 164 0.40 16.96 -17.76
CA THR A 164 -0.46 17.69 -16.80
C THR A 164 0.05 17.66 -15.34
N PRO A 165 1.35 17.91 -15.07
CA PRO A 165 1.98 17.61 -13.77
C PRO A 165 1.42 18.41 -12.58
N HIS A 166 0.70 19.50 -12.85
CA HIS A 166 0.07 20.37 -11.87
C HIS A 166 -1.23 19.79 -11.29
N ILE A 167 -1.85 18.82 -11.96
CA ILE A 167 -3.07 18.13 -11.49
C ILE A 167 -2.65 16.98 -10.57
N ARG A 168 -2.52 17.26 -9.27
CA ARG A 168 -2.21 16.25 -8.25
C ARG A 168 -3.31 16.18 -7.22
N ASN A 169 -3.70 14.95 -6.85
CA ASN A 169 -4.67 14.78 -5.79
C ASN A 169 -4.05 15.15 -4.44
N ARG A 170 -4.77 15.95 -3.64
CA ARG A 170 -4.36 16.26 -2.28
C ARG A 170 -4.79 15.10 -1.40
N TRP A 171 -3.82 14.49 -0.74
CA TRP A 171 -4.11 13.46 0.26
C TRP A 171 -4.89 14.09 1.40
N SER A 172 -6.06 13.51 1.71
CA SER A 172 -6.84 13.95 2.86
C SER A 172 -6.02 13.77 4.15
N LEU A 173 -6.17 14.67 5.11
CA LEU A 173 -5.52 14.57 6.42
C LEU A 173 -5.87 13.23 7.10
N LEU A 174 -7.12 12.78 6.93
CA LEU A 174 -7.60 11.51 7.45
C LEU A 174 -6.81 10.32 6.90
N THR A 175 -6.53 10.29 5.58
CA THR A 175 -5.70 9.24 4.97
C THR A 175 -4.29 9.22 5.57
N LYS A 176 -3.70 10.39 5.83
CA LYS A 176 -2.37 10.48 6.44
C LYS A 176 -2.38 9.95 7.88
N ILE A 177 -3.37 10.33 8.67
CA ILE A 177 -3.54 9.86 10.06
C ILE A 177 -3.76 8.34 10.09
N ALA A 178 -4.65 7.82 9.22
CA ALA A 178 -4.94 6.39 9.15
C ALA A 178 -3.68 5.56 8.81
N ILE A 179 -2.88 6.02 7.85
CA ILE A 179 -1.60 5.37 7.50
C ILE A 179 -0.59 5.48 8.65
N GLY A 180 -0.48 6.66 9.28
CA GLY A 180 0.41 6.86 10.43
C GLY A 180 0.06 5.92 11.59
N LEU A 181 -1.23 5.84 11.94
CA LEU A 181 -1.72 4.93 12.97
C LEU A 181 -1.43 3.47 12.65
N LEU A 182 -1.67 3.04 11.40
CA LEU A 182 -1.37 1.67 10.96
C LEU A 182 0.12 1.34 11.14
N VAL A 183 1.01 2.25 10.72
CA VAL A 183 2.46 2.07 10.88
C VAL A 183 2.84 2.01 12.36
N THR A 184 2.27 2.88 13.21
CA THR A 184 2.53 2.85 14.66
C THR A 184 2.13 1.52 15.28
N VAL A 185 0.95 0.98 14.95
CA VAL A 185 0.50 -0.33 15.46
C VAL A 185 1.46 -1.44 15.05
N VAL A 186 1.90 -1.46 13.79
CA VAL A 186 2.87 -2.45 13.29
C VAL A 186 4.18 -2.39 14.09
N VAL A 187 4.71 -1.19 14.32
CA VAL A 187 5.95 -1.02 15.10
C VAL A 187 5.78 -1.51 16.54
N ILE A 188 4.65 -1.21 17.18
CA ILE A 188 4.35 -1.67 18.55
C ILE A 188 4.29 -3.20 18.60
N VAL A 189 3.62 -3.84 17.65
CA VAL A 189 3.51 -5.31 17.60
C VAL A 189 4.88 -5.95 17.44
N ILE A 190 5.71 -5.42 16.52
CA ILE A 190 7.07 -5.93 16.31
C ILE A 190 7.92 -5.73 17.57
N ALA A 191 7.86 -4.55 18.20
CA ALA A 191 8.59 -4.28 19.44
C ALA A 191 8.15 -5.21 20.58
N ALA A 192 6.85 -5.48 20.70
CA ALA A 192 6.32 -6.42 21.69
C ALA A 192 6.81 -7.85 21.43
N MET A 193 6.79 -8.31 20.18
CA MET A 193 7.33 -9.63 19.81
C MET A 193 8.81 -9.74 20.14
N LEU A 194 9.60 -8.72 19.81
CA LEU A 194 11.03 -8.68 20.15
C LEU A 194 11.26 -8.65 21.67
N LEU A 195 10.45 -7.89 22.41
CA LEU A 195 10.55 -7.82 23.86
C LEU A 195 10.22 -9.16 24.52
N VAL A 196 9.17 -9.85 24.06
CA VAL A 196 8.83 -11.20 24.53
C VAL A 196 10.00 -12.15 24.29
N LEU A 197 10.59 -12.13 23.08
CA LEU A 197 11.76 -12.94 22.75
C LEU A 197 12.99 -12.62 23.63
N LEU A 198 13.16 -11.36 24.06
CA LEU A 198 14.27 -10.95 24.94
C LEU A 198 14.01 -11.29 26.41
N VAL A 199 12.78 -11.10 26.89
CA VAL A 199 12.40 -11.29 28.30
C VAL A 199 12.22 -12.77 28.64
N GLU A 200 11.61 -13.55 27.75
CA GLU A 200 11.49 -15.01 27.86
C GLU A 200 12.77 -15.73 27.43
N GLY A 201 13.90 -15.01 27.37
CA GLY A 201 15.23 -15.61 27.29
C GLY A 201 15.44 -16.67 28.39
N PRO A 202 16.44 -17.56 28.25
CA PRO A 202 16.53 -18.88 28.87
C PRO A 202 16.69 -18.94 30.41
N SER A 203 16.29 -17.91 31.16
CA SER A 203 16.33 -17.87 32.63
C SER A 203 15.28 -18.75 33.33
N GLY A 204 14.38 -19.40 32.57
CA GLY A 204 13.40 -20.36 33.10
C GLY A 204 13.93 -21.78 33.37
N PHE A 205 15.22 -22.05 33.12
CA PHE A 205 15.82 -23.40 33.22
C PHE A 205 16.56 -23.70 34.54
N GLU A 206 16.45 -22.85 35.57
CA GLU A 206 16.78 -23.25 36.94
C GLU A 206 15.51 -23.75 37.64
N LYS A 207 15.22 -25.05 37.48
CA LYS A 207 14.64 -25.93 38.51
C LYS A 207 14.57 -27.38 38.05
#